data_AF-A0A2A2WAS4-F1
#
_entry.id   AF-A0A2A2WAS4-F1
#
_cell.length_a   1.000
_cell.length_b   1.000
_cell.length_c   1.000
_cell.angle_alpha   90.00
_cell.angle_beta   90.00
_cell.angle_gamma   90.00
#
_symmetry.space_group_name_H-M   'P 1'
#
loop_
_entity.id
_entity.type
_entity.pdbx_description
1 polymer ?
#
loop_
_entity_poly.entity_id
_entity_poly.type
_entity_poly.pdbx_seq_one_letter_code
_entity_poly.pdbx_strand_id
1 'polypeptide(L)'
;MKNYILSALILLPFAFAGCSRKPTEYKAEFEPNLVHAMKYQIKEGIPMEEALKDANWIIDGMFGTPDEPTLPETLQDDEFADLISLDRIKQAAGPIAEGSGLYRKHCVTCHGVTGNGRGDSSAILDPYPRDYRHGIFKFKSTKRGSKPVREDLARAIRDGIAGTAMKKIPELSEADIQALVDYVIYLSIRGELERTLIDDAIFELDLEGGDRIIDRQLGETLAAGGREQIEKQIEAWEKAGEPEDAPAAALAERLEYFDESMEIAVEMLEDIAFDWLDAEEDVVEVPEPPADIPVADNDAEFVELSKGDQAEALAASIKRGQEIFTGKVASCSKCHGEKGYGDGQNKDYDDWTKDWTTRAGLKPEDTESLIPLMARGAMPPKNALPRNFSEGVFRGGEAAEDLYRRILQGIEGTPMPASTFVPGEYEKDDIWHLINFIRSVKKPEPETTEAI
;
A
#
# COMPACT_ATOMS: atom_id res chain seq x y z
N MET A 1 -49.55 33.27 63.81
CA MET A 1 -49.11 32.04 63.12
C MET A 1 -48.99 32.32 61.63
N LYS A 2 -47.77 32.60 61.15
CA LYS A 2 -47.40 32.65 59.73
C LYS A 2 -46.18 31.74 59.62
N ASN A 3 -46.35 30.54 59.08
CA ASN A 3 -45.26 29.59 58.90
C ASN A 3 -44.64 29.79 57.52
N TYR A 4 -43.38 30.20 57.51
CA TYR A 4 -42.51 30.16 56.34
C TYR A 4 -42.04 28.71 56.14
N ILE A 5 -42.30 28.13 54.98
CA ILE A 5 -41.67 26.87 54.56
C ILE A 5 -40.41 27.23 53.78
N LEU A 6 -39.26 27.04 54.41
CA LEU A 6 -37.93 27.10 53.80
C LEU A 6 -37.82 25.91 52.82
N SER A 7 -37.74 26.18 51.52
CA SER A 7 -37.36 25.15 50.53
C SER A 7 -35.84 25.16 50.41
N ALA A 8 -35.20 24.13 50.95
CA ALA A 8 -33.76 23.91 50.80
C ALA A 8 -33.48 23.40 49.38
N LEU A 9 -32.78 24.21 48.58
CA LEU A 9 -32.17 23.74 47.33
C LEU A 9 -31.03 22.78 47.67
N ILE A 10 -31.24 21.49 47.43
CA ILE A 10 -30.18 20.48 47.44
C ILE A 10 -29.47 20.60 46.08
N LEU A 11 -28.33 21.28 46.06
CA LEU A 11 -27.37 21.22 44.94
C LEU A 11 -26.73 19.82 44.95
N LEU A 12 -27.26 18.93 44.12
CA LEU A 12 -26.59 17.68 43.76
C LEU A 12 -25.34 18.01 42.94
N PRO A 13 -24.13 17.61 43.35
CA PRO A 13 -22.96 17.74 42.51
C PRO A 13 -23.11 16.76 41.34
N PHE A 14 -23.27 17.29 40.13
CA PHE A 14 -23.07 16.52 38.90
C PHE A 14 -21.60 16.09 38.87
N ALA A 15 -21.34 14.86 39.29
CA ALA A 15 -20.10 14.18 38.96
C ALA A 15 -20.09 14.00 37.44
N PHE A 16 -19.32 14.85 36.75
CA PHE A 16 -18.89 14.55 35.39
C PHE A 16 -18.03 13.29 35.45
N ALA A 17 -18.66 12.13 35.34
CA ALA A 17 -17.99 10.91 34.92
C ALA A 17 -17.58 11.12 33.47
N GLY A 18 -16.46 11.80 33.26
CA GLY A 18 -15.78 11.81 31.98
C GLY A 18 -15.55 10.36 31.57
N CYS A 19 -15.88 10.01 30.33
CA CYS A 19 -15.52 8.74 29.73
C CYS A 19 -14.01 8.68 29.49
N SER A 20 -13.20 8.71 30.56
CA SER A 20 -11.80 8.35 30.48
C SER A 20 -11.75 6.82 30.45
N ARG A 21 -11.82 6.22 29.26
CA ARG A 21 -11.30 4.86 29.07
C ARG A 21 -9.85 4.90 29.54
N LYS A 22 -9.47 4.02 30.46
CA LYS A 22 -8.08 3.94 30.91
C LYS A 22 -7.24 3.57 29.68
N PRO A 23 -6.07 4.20 29.46
CA PRO A 23 -5.16 3.85 28.34
C PRO A 23 -4.75 2.37 28.31
N THR A 24 -4.95 1.62 29.40
CA THR A 24 -4.60 0.21 29.56
C THR A 24 -5.64 -0.78 29.01
N GLU A 25 -6.74 -0.34 28.40
CA GLU A 25 -7.78 -1.22 27.82
C GLU A 25 -7.87 -1.17 26.29
N TYR A 26 -7.14 -0.29 25.61
CA TYR A 26 -7.14 -0.25 24.15
C TYR A 26 -6.21 -1.35 23.60
N LYS A 27 -6.80 -2.40 23.03
CA LYS A 27 -6.08 -3.36 22.20
C LYS A 27 -6.00 -2.80 20.79
N ALA A 28 -4.81 -2.83 20.19
CA ALA A 28 -4.69 -2.44 18.81
C ALA A 28 -5.35 -3.50 17.93
N GLU A 29 -6.15 -3.07 16.95
CA GLU A 29 -6.83 -3.95 16.00
C GLU A 29 -6.43 -3.56 14.58
N PHE A 30 -6.41 -4.54 13.69
CA PHE A 30 -6.29 -4.26 12.27
C PHE A 30 -7.64 -3.73 11.77
N GLU A 31 -7.72 -2.42 11.51
CA GLU A 31 -8.93 -1.81 10.94
C GLU A 31 -9.35 -2.52 9.63
N PRO A 32 -10.59 -3.02 9.53
CA PRO A 32 -11.15 -3.59 8.30
C PRO A 32 -11.10 -2.63 7.11
N ASN A 33 -11.08 -3.15 5.89
CA ASN A 33 -11.08 -2.35 4.66
C ASN A 33 -12.46 -1.79 4.30
N LEU A 34 -12.98 -0.93 5.17
CA LEU A 34 -14.31 -0.31 5.06
C LEU A 34 -14.50 0.48 3.76
N VAL A 35 -13.45 1.11 3.24
CA VAL A 35 -13.51 1.87 1.97
C VAL A 35 -13.68 0.91 0.79
N HIS A 36 -12.95 -0.20 0.80
CA HIS A 36 -13.00 -1.20 -0.26
C HIS A 36 -14.37 -1.93 -0.29
N ALA A 37 -14.91 -2.32 0.86
CA ALA A 37 -16.28 -2.84 0.93
C ALA A 37 -17.33 -1.79 0.49
N MET A 38 -17.18 -0.54 0.94
CA MET A 38 -18.15 0.51 0.63
C MET A 38 -18.18 0.90 -0.85
N LYS A 39 -17.05 0.83 -1.58
CA LYS A 39 -17.06 1.10 -3.02
C LYS A 39 -17.96 0.11 -3.77
N TYR A 40 -17.96 -1.16 -3.39
CA TYR A 40 -18.86 -2.16 -4.00
C TYR A 40 -20.29 -1.97 -3.57
N GLN A 41 -20.54 -1.66 -2.29
CA GLN A 41 -21.89 -1.35 -1.85
C GLN A 41 -22.52 -0.18 -2.62
N ILE A 42 -21.73 0.85 -2.94
CA ILE A 42 -22.20 1.98 -3.76
C ILE A 42 -22.37 1.56 -5.22
N LYS A 43 -21.39 0.85 -5.79
CA LYS A 43 -21.33 0.53 -7.22
C LYS A 43 -22.36 -0.52 -7.63
N GLU A 44 -22.45 -1.61 -6.86
CA GLU A 44 -23.30 -2.77 -7.14
C GLU A 44 -24.64 -2.70 -6.41
N GLY A 45 -24.76 -1.85 -5.37
CA GLY A 45 -26.00 -1.70 -4.59
C GLY A 45 -26.22 -2.77 -3.53
N ILE A 46 -25.23 -3.62 -3.27
CA ILE A 46 -25.31 -4.80 -2.39
C ILE A 46 -24.76 -4.46 -0.98
N PRO A 47 -25.42 -4.85 0.13
CA PRO A 47 -24.87 -4.66 1.46
C PRO A 47 -23.58 -5.47 1.67
N MET A 48 -22.48 -4.79 2.02
CA MET A 48 -21.16 -5.44 2.17
C MET A 48 -20.73 -5.71 3.61
N GLU A 49 -21.62 -5.50 4.57
CA GLU A 49 -21.29 -5.62 6.00
C GLU A 49 -20.93 -7.06 6.38
N GLU A 50 -21.66 -8.05 5.90
CA GLU A 50 -21.40 -9.46 6.23
C GLU A 50 -20.17 -9.99 5.50
N ALA A 51 -20.02 -9.71 4.20
CA ALA A 51 -18.80 -10.04 3.46
C ALA A 51 -17.54 -9.44 4.11
N LEU A 52 -17.61 -8.19 4.59
CA LEU A 52 -16.49 -7.58 5.31
C LEU A 52 -16.19 -8.32 6.63
N LYS A 53 -17.21 -8.69 7.40
CA LYS A 53 -17.02 -9.46 8.64
C LYS A 53 -16.43 -10.84 8.37
N ASP A 54 -16.86 -11.48 7.29
CA ASP A 54 -16.39 -12.80 6.86
C ASP A 54 -14.91 -12.76 6.46
N ALA A 55 -14.54 -11.85 5.56
CA ALA A 55 -13.15 -11.63 5.19
C ALA A 55 -12.29 -11.31 6.42
N ASN A 56 -12.72 -10.39 7.29
CA ASN A 56 -11.93 -10.05 8.48
C ASN A 56 -11.79 -11.21 9.47
N TRP A 57 -12.79 -12.08 9.59
CA TRP A 57 -12.68 -13.27 10.43
C TRP A 57 -11.59 -14.23 9.92
N ILE A 58 -11.55 -14.47 8.60
CA ILE A 58 -10.50 -15.28 7.97
C ILE A 58 -9.13 -14.64 8.22
N ILE A 59 -9.01 -13.35 7.89
CA ILE A 59 -7.75 -12.61 7.98
C ILE A 59 -7.23 -12.56 9.42
N ASP A 60 -8.08 -12.26 10.41
CA ASP A 60 -7.65 -12.21 11.81
C ASP A 60 -7.32 -13.61 12.35
N GLY A 61 -7.98 -14.66 11.87
CA GLY A 61 -7.62 -16.05 12.19
C GLY A 61 -6.23 -16.44 11.65
N MET A 62 -5.91 -15.99 10.44
CA MET A 62 -4.63 -16.27 9.77
C MET A 62 -3.46 -15.44 10.31
N PHE A 63 -3.69 -14.14 10.54
CA PHE A 63 -2.64 -13.15 10.83
C PHE A 63 -2.67 -12.62 12.27
N GLY A 64 -3.63 -13.02 13.09
CA GLY A 64 -3.72 -12.58 14.48
C GLY A 64 -3.95 -11.08 14.60
N THR A 65 -3.29 -10.43 15.55
CA THR A 65 -3.54 -9.01 15.87
C THR A 65 -2.29 -8.14 15.69
N PRO A 66 -2.42 -6.80 15.63
CA PRO A 66 -1.25 -5.93 15.61
C PRO A 66 -0.37 -6.01 16.86
N ASP A 67 -0.93 -6.48 17.98
CA ASP A 67 -0.21 -6.70 19.25
C ASP A 67 0.47 -8.08 19.28
N GLU A 68 -0.19 -9.09 18.71
CA GLU A 68 0.21 -10.49 18.71
C GLU A 68 0.04 -11.06 17.29
N PRO A 69 0.94 -10.74 16.34
CA PRO A 69 0.83 -11.21 14.98
C PRO A 69 1.15 -12.71 14.88
N THR A 70 0.46 -13.40 13.98
CA THR A 70 0.73 -14.79 13.60
C THR A 70 1.12 -14.87 12.13
N LEU A 71 1.77 -15.97 11.76
CA LEU A 71 2.10 -16.26 10.37
C LEU A 71 1.28 -17.49 9.95
N PRO A 72 0.49 -17.45 8.87
CA PRO A 72 -0.25 -18.62 8.37
C PRO A 72 0.68 -19.81 8.13
N GLU A 73 0.21 -21.04 8.35
CA GLU A 73 1.03 -22.25 8.22
C GLU A 73 1.72 -22.35 6.86
N THR A 74 0.98 -22.07 5.78
CA THR A 74 1.49 -21.99 4.41
C THR A 74 2.72 -21.10 4.25
N LEU A 75 2.76 -19.94 4.92
CA LEU A 75 3.91 -19.02 4.83
C LEU A 75 5.07 -19.40 5.77
N GLN A 76 4.92 -20.47 6.55
CA GLN A 76 5.99 -21.03 7.38
C GLN A 76 6.77 -22.14 6.65
N ASP A 77 6.29 -22.56 5.48
CA ASP A 77 6.98 -23.57 4.67
C ASP A 77 8.34 -23.06 4.17
N ASP A 78 9.27 -23.99 3.96
CA ASP A 78 10.65 -23.70 3.56
C ASP A 78 10.74 -22.86 2.26
N GLU A 79 9.72 -22.92 1.40
CA GLU A 79 9.60 -22.14 0.16
C GLU A 79 9.48 -20.63 0.42
N PHE A 80 8.80 -20.22 1.49
CA PHE A 80 8.59 -18.81 1.85
C PHE A 80 9.55 -18.32 2.95
N ALA A 81 10.50 -19.15 3.40
CA ALA A 81 11.39 -18.84 4.51
C ALA A 81 12.25 -17.58 4.28
N ASP A 82 12.59 -17.28 3.03
CA ASP A 82 13.34 -16.08 2.65
C ASP A 82 12.44 -14.84 2.41
N LEU A 83 11.12 -15.04 2.32
CA LEU A 83 10.16 -13.96 2.10
C LEU A 83 9.91 -13.15 3.36
N ILE A 84 9.56 -13.78 4.48
CA ILE A 84 9.29 -13.12 5.78
C ILE A 84 9.62 -14.02 6.96
N SER A 85 10.07 -13.44 8.07
CA SER A 85 10.36 -14.16 9.31
C SER A 85 9.43 -13.76 10.45
N LEU A 86 8.83 -14.75 11.12
CA LEU A 86 7.97 -14.52 12.29
C LEU A 86 8.70 -13.78 13.42
N ASP A 87 9.98 -14.06 13.64
CA ASP A 87 10.77 -13.38 14.68
C ASP A 87 10.96 -11.90 14.37
N ARG A 88 11.23 -11.56 13.10
CA ARG A 88 11.33 -10.18 12.62
C ARG A 88 9.99 -9.46 12.65
N ILE A 89 8.92 -10.14 12.27
CA ILE A 89 7.54 -9.62 12.40
C ILE A 89 7.25 -9.28 13.87
N LYS A 90 7.58 -10.15 14.82
CA LYS A 90 7.39 -9.89 16.26
C LYS A 90 8.27 -8.75 16.80
N GLN A 91 9.48 -8.58 16.25
CA GLN A 91 10.34 -7.42 16.56
C GLN A 91 9.75 -6.10 16.02
N ALA A 92 9.09 -6.12 14.87
CA ALA A 92 8.51 -4.92 14.28
C ALA A 92 7.14 -4.56 14.85
N ALA A 93 6.30 -5.56 15.12
CA ALA A 93 4.94 -5.44 15.61
C ALA A 93 4.87 -5.19 17.13
N GLY A 94 3.65 -5.08 17.65
CA GLY A 94 3.41 -4.94 19.08
C GLY A 94 3.57 -3.52 19.63
N PRO A 95 3.24 -3.32 20.92
CA PRO A 95 3.48 -2.07 21.62
C PRO A 95 4.96 -1.68 21.61
N ILE A 96 5.25 -0.39 21.71
CA ILE A 96 6.64 0.09 21.79
C ILE A 96 7.27 -0.43 23.09
N ALA A 97 8.24 -1.33 22.97
CA ALA A 97 8.99 -1.89 24.08
C ALA A 97 10.45 -2.16 23.67
N GLU A 98 11.28 -2.61 24.61
CA GLU A 98 12.66 -3.00 24.29
C GLU A 98 12.65 -4.24 23.38
N GLY A 99 13.20 -4.12 22.16
CA GLY A 99 13.25 -5.20 21.18
C GLY A 99 11.94 -5.50 20.44
N SER A 100 10.88 -4.70 20.59
CA SER A 100 9.64 -4.83 19.82
C SER A 100 8.96 -3.48 19.54
N GLY A 101 8.00 -3.45 18.61
CA GLY A 101 7.20 -2.26 18.31
C GLY A 101 7.91 -1.21 17.45
N LEU A 102 8.90 -1.61 16.64
CA LEU A 102 9.60 -0.70 15.71
C LEU A 102 8.61 0.03 14.78
N TYR A 103 7.64 -0.69 14.23
CA TYR A 103 6.67 -0.11 13.31
C TYR A 103 5.76 0.90 14.02
N ARG A 104 5.35 0.63 15.26
CA ARG A 104 4.57 1.59 16.06
C ARG A 104 5.38 2.83 16.42
N LYS A 105 6.66 2.66 16.70
CA LYS A 105 7.57 3.75 17.05
C LYS A 105 7.84 4.68 15.87
N HIS A 106 7.94 4.14 14.65
CA HIS A 106 8.48 4.87 13.51
C HIS A 106 7.51 5.10 12.34
N CYS A 107 6.53 4.21 12.14
CA CYS A 107 5.74 4.16 10.91
C CYS A 107 4.26 4.52 11.12
N VAL A 108 3.65 4.10 12.25
CA VAL A 108 2.20 4.21 12.48
C VAL A 108 1.66 5.63 12.36
N THR A 109 2.42 6.64 12.78
CA THR A 109 2.00 8.05 12.71
C THR A 109 1.60 8.49 11.29
N CYS A 110 2.19 7.85 10.26
CA CYS A 110 1.89 8.12 8.85
C CYS A 110 1.20 6.92 8.18
N HIS A 111 1.69 5.70 8.37
CA HIS A 111 1.17 4.55 7.65
C HIS A 111 -0.03 3.85 8.33
N GLY A 112 -0.36 4.22 9.56
CA GLY A 112 -1.42 3.59 10.34
C GLY A 112 -1.04 2.19 10.83
N VAL A 113 -1.78 1.68 11.82
CA VAL A 113 -1.53 0.35 12.43
C VAL A 113 -1.67 -0.77 11.41
N THR A 114 -2.69 -0.71 10.55
CA THR A 114 -2.96 -1.69 9.47
C THR A 114 -2.17 -1.43 8.19
N GLY A 115 -1.26 -0.44 8.16
CA GLY A 115 -0.57 -0.07 6.93
C GLY A 115 -1.45 0.58 5.87
N ASN A 116 -2.63 1.10 6.27
CA ASN A 116 -3.63 1.68 5.36
C ASN A 116 -3.30 3.11 4.89
N GLY A 117 -2.14 3.67 5.27
CA GLY A 117 -1.74 5.03 4.90
C GLY A 117 -2.54 6.13 5.62
N ARG A 118 -3.22 5.79 6.72
CA ARG A 118 -4.14 6.68 7.46
C ARG A 118 -3.75 6.86 8.93
N GLY A 119 -2.45 6.91 9.22
CA GLY A 119 -1.96 7.36 10.52
C GLY A 119 -2.39 8.79 10.86
N ASP A 120 -2.30 9.20 12.12
CA ASP A 120 -2.81 10.48 12.64
C ASP A 120 -2.38 11.72 11.86
N SER A 121 -1.19 11.70 11.24
CA SER A 121 -0.66 12.83 10.46
C SER A 121 -0.99 12.79 8.97
N SER A 122 -1.52 11.68 8.45
CA SER A 122 -1.58 11.39 7.01
C SER A 122 -2.34 12.42 6.20
N ALA A 123 -3.48 12.89 6.73
CA ALA A 123 -4.38 13.79 6.02
C ALA A 123 -3.73 15.14 5.60
N ILE A 124 -2.68 15.58 6.32
CA ILE A 124 -1.98 16.83 6.04
C ILE A 124 -0.72 16.65 5.17
N LEU A 125 -0.33 15.41 4.86
CA LEU A 125 0.88 15.13 4.07
C LEU A 125 0.62 15.22 2.57
N ASP A 126 1.62 15.68 1.82
CA ASP A 126 1.63 15.67 0.37
C ASP A 126 2.99 15.13 -0.14
N PRO A 127 3.03 13.93 -0.75
CA PRO A 127 1.89 13.05 -1.05
C PRO A 127 1.37 12.35 0.22
N TYR A 128 0.20 11.72 0.11
CA TYR A 128 -0.27 10.82 1.16
C TYR A 128 0.67 9.62 1.37
N PRO A 129 0.79 9.10 2.60
CA PRO A 129 1.49 7.85 2.89
C PRO A 129 0.93 6.70 2.06
N ARG A 130 1.79 5.72 1.74
CA ARG A 130 1.38 4.53 1.00
C ARG A 130 0.44 3.68 1.85
N ASP A 131 -0.71 3.31 1.27
CA ASP A 131 -1.54 2.19 1.70
C ASP A 131 -0.96 0.88 1.14
N TYR A 132 -0.39 0.06 2.02
CA TYR A 132 0.28 -1.20 1.67
C TYR A 132 -0.70 -2.29 1.25
N ARG A 133 -1.96 -2.20 1.69
CA ARG A 133 -2.99 -3.23 1.44
C ARG A 133 -3.34 -3.42 -0.04
N HIS A 134 -2.83 -2.54 -0.91
CA HIS A 134 -3.02 -2.65 -2.35
C HIS A 134 -1.94 -3.49 -3.04
N GLY A 135 -0.83 -3.83 -2.37
CA GLY A 135 0.28 -4.53 -3.02
C GLY A 135 1.09 -3.71 -4.03
N ILE A 136 0.82 -2.41 -4.14
CA ILE A 136 1.37 -1.55 -5.19
C ILE A 136 2.41 -0.57 -4.62
N PHE A 137 3.64 -0.63 -5.12
CA PHE A 137 4.76 0.19 -4.66
C PHE A 137 5.33 1.07 -5.79
N LYS A 138 5.55 2.35 -5.51
CA LYS A 138 5.93 3.36 -6.54
C LYS A 138 7.39 3.24 -6.99
N PHE A 139 8.30 3.05 -6.05
CA PHE A 139 9.74 3.21 -6.27
C PHE A 139 10.41 1.86 -6.12
N LYS A 140 10.33 1.05 -7.18
CA LYS A 140 10.79 -0.33 -7.23
C LYS A 140 11.64 -0.59 -8.47
N SER A 141 12.60 -1.48 -8.36
CA SER A 141 13.53 -1.88 -9.42
C SER A 141 12.94 -2.90 -10.39
N THR A 142 11.79 -3.48 -10.07
CA THR A 142 11.09 -4.50 -10.87
C THR A 142 10.18 -3.91 -11.95
N LYS A 143 9.72 -4.77 -12.87
CA LYS A 143 8.77 -4.40 -13.93
C LYS A 143 7.48 -3.82 -13.34
N ARG A 144 6.80 -2.97 -14.13
CA ARG A 144 5.45 -2.51 -13.79
C ARG A 144 4.51 -3.71 -13.69
N GLY A 145 3.72 -3.82 -12.61
CA GLY A 145 2.91 -4.99 -12.27
C GLY A 145 3.47 -5.84 -11.14
N SER A 146 4.80 -6.05 -11.10
CA SER A 146 5.44 -7.00 -10.16
C SER A 146 5.60 -6.45 -8.74
N LYS A 147 5.87 -7.27 -7.73
CA LYS A 147 6.20 -6.75 -6.38
C LYS A 147 7.57 -6.05 -6.35
N PRO A 148 7.85 -5.16 -5.39
CA PRO A 148 9.21 -4.69 -5.16
C PRO A 148 10.07 -5.83 -4.56
N VAL A 149 11.36 -5.85 -4.90
CA VAL A 149 12.30 -6.69 -4.16
C VAL A 149 12.55 -6.11 -2.77
N ARG A 150 13.05 -6.94 -1.85
CA ARG A 150 13.27 -6.56 -0.45
C ARG A 150 14.18 -5.33 -0.32
N GLU A 151 15.21 -5.22 -1.15
CA GLU A 151 16.13 -4.08 -1.12
C GLU A 151 15.47 -2.76 -1.54
N ASP A 152 14.42 -2.77 -2.38
CA ASP A 152 13.69 -1.54 -2.70
C ASP A 152 12.97 -0.98 -1.48
N LEU A 153 12.36 -1.86 -0.67
CA LEU A 153 11.74 -1.48 0.60
C LEU A 153 12.78 -1.04 1.63
N ALA A 154 13.89 -1.79 1.74
CA ALA A 154 14.98 -1.48 2.66
C ALA A 154 15.57 -0.10 2.35
N ARG A 155 15.87 0.21 1.07
CA ARG A 155 16.36 1.52 0.62
C ARG A 155 15.40 2.64 0.99
N ALA A 156 14.10 2.46 0.76
CA ALA A 156 13.10 3.46 1.12
C ALA A 156 13.00 3.73 2.64
N ILE A 157 13.19 2.70 3.47
CA ILE A 157 13.21 2.84 4.94
C ILE A 157 14.54 3.47 5.41
N ARG A 158 15.66 3.02 4.85
CA ARG A 158 17.03 3.42 5.22
C ARG A 158 17.29 4.90 4.92
N ASP A 159 16.85 5.35 3.74
CA ASP A 159 17.19 6.68 3.22
C ASP A 159 15.99 7.65 3.25
N GLY A 160 14.78 7.12 3.40
CA GLY A 160 13.57 7.88 3.18
C GLY A 160 13.31 8.14 1.70
N ILE A 161 12.34 9.01 1.42
CA ILE A 161 11.92 9.38 0.07
C ILE A 161 12.06 10.90 -0.06
N ALA A 162 13.02 11.32 -0.89
CA ALA A 162 13.34 12.73 -1.11
C ALA A 162 12.09 13.53 -1.52
N GLY A 163 11.96 14.77 -1.03
CA GLY A 163 10.79 15.62 -1.33
C GLY A 163 9.45 15.11 -0.77
N THR A 164 9.46 14.24 0.24
CA THR A 164 8.28 13.80 1.00
C THR A 164 8.51 13.88 2.52
N ALA A 165 7.48 13.54 3.30
CA ALA A 165 7.57 13.42 4.75
C ALA A 165 8.21 12.10 5.23
N MET A 166 8.40 11.12 4.35
CA MET A 166 9.12 9.88 4.68
C MET A 166 10.62 10.18 4.72
N LYS A 167 11.13 10.57 5.89
CA LYS A 167 12.55 10.88 6.10
C LYS A 167 13.29 9.66 6.61
N LYS A 168 14.61 9.64 6.36
CA LYS A 168 15.54 8.72 7.03
C LYS A 168 15.30 8.74 8.54
N ILE A 169 15.14 7.55 9.11
CA ILE A 169 15.02 7.36 10.56
C ILE A 169 16.45 7.25 11.13
N PRO A 170 16.85 8.09 12.10
CA PRO A 170 18.16 7.97 12.73
C PRO A 170 18.31 6.63 13.46
N GLU A 171 19.54 6.10 13.45
CA GLU A 171 19.96 4.99 14.33
C GLU A 171 19.25 3.64 14.12
N LEU A 172 18.58 3.41 12.97
CA LEU A 172 18.15 2.06 12.61
C LEU A 172 19.35 1.19 12.23
N SER A 173 19.45 0.01 12.84
CA SER A 173 20.38 -1.03 12.38
C SER A 173 19.84 -1.73 11.13
N GLU A 174 20.69 -2.42 10.36
CA GLU A 174 20.21 -3.23 9.23
C GLU A 174 19.24 -4.33 9.70
N ALA A 175 19.40 -4.86 10.92
CA ALA A 175 18.44 -5.81 11.48
C ALA A 175 17.06 -5.17 11.72
N ASP A 176 17.01 -3.93 12.23
CA ASP A 176 15.76 -3.19 12.42
C ASP A 176 15.10 -2.86 11.07
N ILE A 177 15.91 -2.48 10.06
CA ILE A 177 15.42 -2.23 8.71
C ILE A 177 14.78 -3.50 8.14
N GLN A 178 15.46 -4.65 8.23
CA GLN A 178 14.90 -5.92 7.74
C GLN A 178 13.65 -6.36 8.51
N ALA A 179 13.58 -6.08 9.82
CA ALA A 179 12.36 -6.32 10.59
C ALA A 179 11.18 -5.45 10.10
N LEU A 180 11.43 -4.18 9.82
CA LEU A 180 10.43 -3.29 9.23
C LEU A 180 10.04 -3.70 7.80
N VAL A 181 10.99 -4.16 6.98
CA VAL A 181 10.71 -4.70 5.63
C VAL A 181 9.77 -5.90 5.73
N ASP A 182 10.08 -6.89 6.56
CA ASP A 182 9.22 -8.07 6.76
C ASP A 182 7.81 -7.66 7.18
N TYR A 183 7.70 -6.67 8.09
CA TYR A 183 6.41 -6.22 8.55
C TYR A 183 5.64 -5.42 7.50
N VAL A 184 6.30 -4.69 6.61
CA VAL A 184 5.64 -4.03 5.46
C VAL A 184 5.13 -5.06 4.45
N ILE A 185 5.93 -6.10 4.15
CA ILE A 185 5.51 -7.22 3.28
C ILE A 185 4.31 -7.93 3.91
N TYR A 186 4.40 -8.25 5.20
CA TYR A 186 3.32 -8.85 5.99
C TYR A 186 2.00 -8.06 5.93
N LEU A 187 2.06 -6.73 6.13
CA LEU A 187 0.88 -5.86 6.03
C LEU A 187 0.34 -5.77 4.61
N SER A 188 1.21 -5.86 3.60
CA SER A 188 0.81 -5.94 2.19
C SER A 188 0.05 -7.22 1.92
N ILE A 189 0.66 -8.38 2.19
CA ILE A 189 0.06 -9.71 1.96
C ILE A 189 -1.29 -9.82 2.68
N ARG A 190 -1.34 -9.49 3.98
CA ARG A 190 -2.60 -9.49 4.75
C ARG A 190 -3.67 -8.61 4.11
N GLY A 191 -3.31 -7.39 3.72
CA GLY A 191 -4.25 -6.42 3.17
C GLY A 191 -4.70 -6.74 1.74
N GLU A 192 -3.83 -7.37 0.97
CA GLU A 192 -4.16 -7.88 -0.36
C GLU A 192 -5.13 -9.05 -0.27
N LEU A 193 -4.87 -10.03 0.60
CA LEU A 193 -5.79 -11.15 0.82
C LEU A 193 -7.17 -10.66 1.26
N GLU A 194 -7.23 -9.68 2.17
CA GLU A 194 -8.52 -9.08 2.58
C GLU A 194 -9.30 -8.50 1.38
N ARG A 195 -8.59 -7.86 0.45
CA ARG A 195 -9.21 -7.29 -0.76
C ARG A 195 -9.60 -8.38 -1.74
N THR A 196 -8.74 -9.36 -1.98
CA THR A 196 -9.00 -10.48 -2.89
C THR A 196 -10.23 -11.28 -2.44
N LEU A 197 -10.37 -11.57 -1.14
CA LEU A 197 -11.56 -12.24 -0.60
C LEU A 197 -12.84 -11.43 -0.87
N ILE A 198 -12.81 -10.11 -0.70
CA ILE A 198 -13.97 -9.25 -0.96
C ILE A 198 -14.24 -9.12 -2.47
N ASP A 199 -13.20 -8.98 -3.28
CA ASP A 199 -13.30 -8.91 -4.74
C ASP A 199 -13.91 -10.21 -5.28
N ASP A 200 -13.40 -11.38 -4.87
CA ASP A 200 -13.91 -12.70 -5.26
C ASP A 200 -15.36 -12.91 -4.84
N ALA A 201 -15.71 -12.56 -3.60
CA ALA A 201 -17.07 -12.64 -3.09
C ALA A 201 -18.08 -11.82 -3.91
N ILE A 202 -17.65 -10.69 -4.50
CA ILE A 202 -18.51 -9.88 -5.37
C ILE A 202 -18.75 -10.56 -6.72
N PHE A 203 -17.77 -11.31 -7.23
CA PHE A 203 -17.83 -11.89 -8.56
C PHE A 203 -18.44 -13.29 -8.58
N GLU A 204 -18.20 -14.08 -7.54
CA GLU A 204 -18.53 -15.51 -7.54
C GLU A 204 -19.72 -15.88 -6.63
N LEU A 205 -20.09 -15.03 -5.66
CA LEU A 205 -21.14 -15.34 -4.68
C LEU A 205 -22.43 -14.53 -4.88
N ASP A 206 -23.58 -15.13 -4.60
CA ASP A 206 -24.86 -14.41 -4.51
C ASP A 206 -25.05 -13.83 -3.10
N LEU A 207 -24.34 -12.73 -2.83
CA LEU A 207 -24.40 -12.04 -1.54
C LEU A 207 -25.81 -11.50 -1.21
N GLU A 208 -26.65 -11.21 -2.22
CA GLU A 208 -28.04 -10.82 -2.00
C GLU A 208 -28.93 -12.03 -1.63
N GLY A 209 -28.62 -13.19 -2.22
CA GLY A 209 -29.22 -14.49 -1.90
C GLY A 209 -28.83 -15.04 -0.53
N GLY A 210 -27.80 -14.46 0.10
CA GLY A 210 -27.34 -14.80 1.44
C GLY A 210 -26.09 -15.68 1.47
N ASP A 211 -25.45 -15.89 0.33
CA ASP A 211 -24.12 -16.53 0.27
C ASP A 211 -23.12 -15.73 1.11
N ARG A 212 -22.15 -16.45 1.66
CA ARG A 212 -21.15 -15.92 2.58
C ARG A 212 -19.76 -16.16 2.01
N ILE A 213 -18.76 -15.46 2.51
CA ILE A 213 -17.37 -15.86 2.20
C ILE A 213 -17.01 -17.10 3.03
N ILE A 214 -17.54 -17.19 4.25
CA ILE A 214 -17.32 -18.32 5.15
C ILE A 214 -18.44 -18.44 6.18
N ASP A 215 -18.69 -19.67 6.65
CA ASP A 215 -19.55 -19.90 7.81
C ASP A 215 -18.81 -19.55 9.12
N ARG A 216 -18.81 -18.25 9.47
CA ARG A 216 -18.16 -17.75 10.68
C ARG A 216 -18.66 -18.42 11.97
N GLN A 217 -19.95 -18.76 12.04
CA GLN A 217 -20.52 -19.36 13.26
C GLN A 217 -19.97 -20.77 13.49
N LEU A 218 -19.84 -21.55 12.41
CA LEU A 218 -19.15 -22.82 12.46
C LEU A 218 -17.66 -22.62 12.77
N GLY A 219 -17.01 -21.66 12.11
CA GLY A 219 -15.62 -21.30 12.36
C GLY A 219 -15.31 -21.00 13.84
N GLU A 220 -16.16 -20.22 14.52
CA GLU A 220 -16.03 -19.96 15.96
C GLU A 220 -16.12 -21.25 16.80
N THR A 221 -16.98 -22.18 16.39
CA THR A 221 -17.12 -23.48 17.05
C THR A 221 -15.88 -24.35 16.83
N LEU A 222 -15.33 -24.34 15.61
CA LEU A 222 -14.11 -25.08 15.25
C LEU A 222 -12.90 -24.52 16.00
N ALA A 223 -12.74 -23.20 16.04
CA ALA A 223 -11.68 -22.51 16.79
C ALA A 223 -11.74 -22.79 18.31
N ALA A 224 -12.92 -23.08 18.85
CA ALA A 224 -13.11 -23.51 20.24
C ALA A 224 -12.81 -25.01 20.49
N GLY A 225 -12.28 -25.73 19.49
CA GLY A 225 -11.95 -27.16 19.59
C GLY A 225 -13.13 -28.09 19.26
N GLY A 226 -14.16 -27.60 18.58
CA GLY A 226 -15.38 -28.37 18.27
C GLY A 226 -15.24 -29.40 17.15
N ARG A 227 -14.14 -29.41 16.38
CA ARG A 227 -14.01 -30.21 15.15
C ARG A 227 -14.19 -31.71 15.37
N GLU A 228 -13.47 -32.29 16.34
CA GLU A 228 -13.56 -33.73 16.64
C GLU A 228 -15.00 -34.17 17.01
N GLN A 229 -15.74 -33.31 17.72
CA GLN A 229 -17.12 -33.60 18.09
C GLN A 229 -18.05 -33.57 16.87
N ILE A 230 -17.86 -32.59 15.99
CA ILE A 230 -18.64 -32.42 14.76
C ILE A 230 -18.40 -33.61 13.82
N GLU A 231 -17.14 -33.97 13.57
CA GLU A 231 -16.78 -35.12 12.72
C GLU A 231 -17.41 -36.42 13.23
N LYS A 232 -17.37 -36.67 14.54
CA LYS A 232 -18.05 -37.84 15.14
C LYS A 232 -19.57 -37.84 14.97
N GLN A 233 -20.21 -36.66 14.96
CA GLN A 233 -21.65 -36.56 14.71
C GLN A 233 -21.97 -36.90 13.26
N ILE A 234 -21.15 -36.42 12.33
CA ILE A 234 -21.27 -36.71 10.90
C ILE A 234 -21.05 -38.20 10.64
N GLU A 235 -19.95 -38.79 11.11
CA GLU A 235 -19.65 -40.22 10.98
C GLU A 235 -20.76 -41.11 11.53
N ALA A 236 -21.35 -40.72 12.67
CA ALA A 236 -22.45 -41.46 13.28
C ALA A 236 -23.72 -41.41 12.43
N TRP A 237 -24.02 -40.26 11.82
CA TRP A 237 -25.15 -40.08 10.91
C TRP A 237 -24.97 -40.89 9.61
N GLU A 238 -23.80 -40.82 8.99
CA GLU A 238 -23.48 -41.62 7.78
C GLU A 238 -23.64 -43.11 8.05
N LYS A 239 -23.12 -43.58 9.19
CA LYS A 239 -23.21 -44.99 9.58
C LYS A 239 -24.62 -45.44 9.91
N ALA A 240 -25.45 -44.54 10.44
CA ALA A 240 -26.85 -44.81 10.72
C ALA A 240 -27.70 -44.87 9.43
N GLY A 241 -27.21 -44.31 8.32
CA GLY A 241 -27.97 -44.18 7.07
C GLY A 241 -29.22 -43.32 7.24
N GLU A 242 -29.12 -42.29 8.07
CA GLU A 242 -30.21 -41.36 8.34
C GLU A 242 -30.47 -40.44 7.12
N PRO A 243 -31.68 -39.85 7.01
CA PRO A 243 -32.03 -38.98 5.89
C PRO A 243 -31.13 -37.74 5.72
N GLU A 244 -31.06 -37.22 4.49
CA GLU A 244 -30.31 -36.01 4.13
C GLU A 244 -30.91 -34.70 4.71
N ASP A 245 -32.13 -34.73 5.24
CA ASP A 245 -32.73 -33.59 5.97
C ASP A 245 -32.41 -33.60 7.48
N ALA A 246 -31.57 -34.54 7.94
CA ALA A 246 -31.15 -34.61 9.33
C ALA A 246 -30.21 -33.44 9.70
N PRO A 247 -30.20 -32.97 10.97
CA PRO A 247 -29.29 -31.92 11.41
C PRO A 247 -27.80 -32.21 11.18
N ALA A 248 -27.41 -33.49 11.21
CA ALA A 248 -26.03 -33.91 10.96
C ALA A 248 -25.64 -33.83 9.47
N ALA A 249 -26.59 -34.02 8.54
CA ALA A 249 -26.37 -33.82 7.11
C ALA A 249 -26.08 -32.34 6.80
N ALA A 250 -26.91 -31.44 7.33
CA ALA A 250 -26.69 -29.99 7.20
C ALA A 250 -25.38 -29.53 7.87
N LEU A 251 -24.97 -30.20 8.95
CA LEU A 251 -23.68 -29.92 9.60
C LEU A 251 -22.49 -30.40 8.76
N ALA A 252 -22.63 -31.53 8.04
CA ALA A 252 -21.61 -32.01 7.11
C ALA A 252 -21.42 -31.03 5.94
N GLU A 253 -22.50 -30.60 5.29
CA GLU A 253 -22.47 -29.61 4.20
C GLU A 253 -21.82 -28.29 4.65
N ARG A 254 -22.17 -27.80 5.84
CA ARG A 254 -21.56 -26.58 6.39
C ARG A 254 -20.07 -26.73 6.70
N LEU A 255 -19.64 -27.93 7.14
CA LEU A 255 -18.23 -28.20 7.41
C LEU A 255 -17.44 -28.30 6.10
N GLU A 256 -17.96 -29.00 5.09
CA GLU A 256 -17.39 -29.07 3.75
C GLU A 256 -17.22 -27.67 3.15
N TYR A 257 -18.29 -26.87 3.15
CA TYR A 257 -18.25 -25.48 2.69
C TYR A 257 -17.25 -24.61 3.46
N PHE A 258 -17.15 -24.78 4.79
CA PHE A 258 -16.17 -24.06 5.60
C PHE A 258 -14.72 -24.45 5.22
N ASP A 259 -14.45 -25.74 5.07
CA ASP A 259 -13.13 -26.26 4.71
C ASP A 259 -12.73 -25.80 3.30
N GLU A 260 -13.65 -25.86 2.32
CA GLU A 260 -13.45 -25.33 0.96
C GLU A 260 -13.18 -23.81 0.96
N SER A 261 -13.95 -23.04 1.73
CA SER A 261 -13.75 -21.59 1.83
C SER A 261 -12.38 -21.22 2.41
N MET A 262 -11.90 -22.01 3.38
CA MET A 262 -10.56 -21.83 3.94
C MET A 262 -9.46 -22.25 2.96
N GLU A 263 -9.67 -23.32 2.18
CA GLU A 263 -8.75 -23.76 1.11
C GLU A 263 -8.58 -22.65 0.06
N ILE A 264 -9.69 -22.07 -0.42
CA ILE A 264 -9.66 -20.92 -1.36
C ILE A 264 -8.86 -19.75 -0.78
N ALA A 265 -9.07 -19.41 0.50
CA ALA A 265 -8.34 -18.34 1.16
C ALA A 265 -6.82 -18.63 1.27
N VAL A 266 -6.44 -19.90 1.44
CA VAL A 266 -5.04 -20.34 1.45
C VAL A 266 -4.45 -20.27 0.04
N GLU A 267 -5.14 -20.74 -0.99
CA GLU A 267 -4.69 -20.64 -2.39
C GLU A 267 -4.46 -19.18 -2.81
N MET A 268 -5.40 -18.29 -2.49
CA MET A 268 -5.23 -16.85 -2.73
C MET A 268 -4.02 -16.26 -1.99
N LEU A 269 -3.75 -16.74 -0.77
CA LEU A 269 -2.59 -16.31 0.01
C LEU A 269 -1.28 -16.78 -0.64
N GLU A 270 -1.23 -18.03 -1.12
CA GLU A 270 -0.10 -18.59 -1.83
C GLU A 270 0.23 -17.78 -3.09
N ASP A 271 -0.77 -17.53 -3.93
CA ASP A 271 -0.60 -16.73 -5.15
C ASP A 271 -0.01 -15.35 -4.85
N ILE A 272 -0.54 -14.65 -3.83
CA ILE A 272 -0.02 -13.35 -3.39
C ILE A 272 1.43 -13.48 -2.91
N ALA A 273 1.77 -14.54 -2.18
CA ALA A 273 3.12 -14.74 -1.66
C ALA A 273 4.12 -15.10 -2.77
N PHE A 274 3.71 -15.88 -3.77
CA PHE A 274 4.51 -16.18 -4.96
C PHE A 274 4.83 -14.92 -5.77
N ASP A 275 3.86 -14.01 -5.94
CA ASP A 275 4.12 -12.71 -6.58
C ASP A 275 5.28 -11.94 -5.90
N TRP A 276 5.44 -12.10 -4.57
CA TRP A 276 6.55 -11.50 -3.83
C TRP A 276 7.87 -12.25 -3.99
N LEU A 277 7.85 -13.58 -4.06
CA LEU A 277 9.04 -14.40 -4.31
C LEU A 277 9.59 -14.17 -5.72
N ASP A 278 8.72 -14.13 -6.72
CA ASP A 278 9.08 -14.01 -8.13
C ASP A 278 9.58 -12.59 -8.51
N ALA A 279 9.46 -11.63 -7.59
CA ALA A 279 9.89 -10.26 -7.80
C ALA A 279 11.37 -10.12 -8.19
N GLU A 280 12.23 -11.01 -7.69
CA GLU A 280 13.67 -11.02 -8.02
C GLU A 280 13.92 -11.34 -9.49
N GLU A 281 13.07 -12.15 -10.13
CA GLU A 281 13.16 -12.48 -11.56
C GLU A 281 12.68 -11.33 -12.47
N ASP A 282 11.93 -10.40 -11.88
CA ASP A 282 11.35 -9.25 -12.56
C ASP A 282 12.15 -7.95 -12.42
N VAL A 283 13.34 -8.01 -11.80
CA VAL A 283 14.26 -6.87 -11.72
C VAL A 283 14.61 -6.37 -13.12
N VAL A 284 14.42 -5.07 -13.33
CA VAL A 284 14.68 -4.43 -14.62
C VAL A 284 16.17 -4.20 -14.78
N GLU A 285 16.74 -4.90 -15.76
CA GLU A 285 18.11 -4.65 -16.23
C GLU A 285 18.22 -3.24 -16.82
N VAL A 286 19.20 -2.50 -16.31
CA VAL A 286 19.57 -1.17 -16.80
C VAL A 286 20.84 -1.33 -17.63
N PRO A 287 20.81 -1.04 -18.94
CA PRO A 287 22.01 -1.09 -19.76
C PRO A 287 22.98 0.03 -19.36
N GLU A 288 24.26 -0.10 -19.66
CA GLU A 288 25.18 1.04 -19.58
C GLU A 288 24.80 2.11 -20.63
N PRO A 289 24.97 3.41 -20.33
CA PRO A 289 24.79 4.45 -21.33
C PRO A 289 25.78 4.25 -22.48
N PRO A 290 25.35 4.46 -23.75
CA PRO A 290 26.25 4.44 -24.89
C PRO A 290 27.43 5.40 -24.70
N ALA A 291 28.61 5.03 -25.21
CA ALA A 291 29.86 5.75 -24.95
C ALA A 291 29.85 7.22 -25.45
N ASP A 292 29.00 7.55 -26.41
CA ASP A 292 28.78 8.88 -26.96
C ASP A 292 27.73 9.70 -26.19
N ILE A 293 27.05 9.10 -25.22
CA ILE A 293 26.06 9.76 -24.36
C ILE A 293 26.64 9.85 -22.93
N PRO A 294 27.32 10.96 -22.57
CA PRO A 294 27.78 11.14 -21.21
C PRO A 294 26.57 11.29 -20.28
N VAL A 295 26.50 10.49 -19.22
CA VAL A 295 25.43 10.54 -18.21
C VAL A 295 26.08 10.57 -16.83
N ALA A 296 25.64 11.50 -15.99
CA ALA A 296 26.05 11.59 -14.58
C ALA A 296 25.10 10.80 -13.68
N ASP A 297 25.61 10.30 -12.55
CA ASP A 297 24.77 9.66 -11.53
C ASP A 297 24.16 10.65 -10.56
N ASN A 298 24.81 11.78 -10.30
CA ASN A 298 24.29 12.80 -9.39
C ASN A 298 24.49 14.23 -9.93
N ASP A 299 23.99 15.22 -9.20
CA ASP A 299 24.07 16.63 -9.61
C ASP A 299 25.52 17.14 -9.69
N ALA A 300 26.38 16.70 -8.77
CA ALA A 300 27.78 17.13 -8.75
C ALA A 300 28.53 16.68 -10.01
N GLU A 301 28.40 15.40 -10.36
CA GLU A 301 28.96 14.85 -11.60
C GLU A 301 28.36 15.52 -12.85
N PHE A 302 27.06 15.85 -12.84
CA PHE A 302 26.43 16.54 -13.95
C PHE A 302 27.06 17.93 -14.17
N VAL A 303 27.32 18.67 -13.08
CA VAL A 303 28.02 19.96 -13.13
C VAL A 303 29.45 19.80 -13.65
N GLU A 304 30.17 18.75 -13.24
CA GLU A 304 31.51 18.47 -13.75
C GLU A 304 31.51 18.14 -15.25
N LEU A 305 30.61 17.25 -15.71
CA LEU A 305 30.47 16.93 -17.14
C LEU A 305 30.14 18.15 -17.98
N SER A 306 29.32 19.07 -17.45
CA SER A 306 28.93 20.30 -18.16
C SER A 306 30.09 21.29 -18.40
N LYS A 307 31.22 21.10 -17.69
CA LYS A 307 32.41 21.97 -17.76
C LYS A 307 33.65 21.24 -18.28
N GLY A 308 33.59 19.92 -18.41
CA GLY A 308 34.71 19.06 -18.80
C GLY A 308 34.82 18.80 -20.30
N ASP A 309 35.66 17.83 -20.66
CA ASP A 309 35.96 17.48 -22.06
C ASP A 309 34.75 16.91 -22.83
N GLN A 310 33.73 16.41 -22.12
CA GLN A 310 32.49 15.88 -22.70
C GLN A 310 31.34 16.90 -22.77
N ALA A 311 31.57 18.17 -22.44
CA ALA A 311 30.52 19.18 -22.35
C ALA A 311 29.74 19.37 -23.67
N GLU A 312 30.41 19.29 -24.82
CA GLU A 312 29.74 19.40 -26.13
C GLU A 312 28.83 18.19 -26.42
N ALA A 313 29.30 16.98 -26.11
CA ALA A 313 28.50 15.76 -26.22
C ALA A 313 27.30 15.78 -25.27
N LEU A 314 27.49 16.25 -24.03
CA LEU A 314 26.42 16.45 -23.07
C LEU A 314 25.39 17.47 -23.59
N ALA A 315 25.83 18.61 -24.15
CA ALA A 315 24.93 19.61 -24.70
C ALA A 315 24.10 19.06 -25.89
N ALA A 316 24.71 18.25 -26.76
CA ALA A 316 23.99 17.56 -27.83
C ALA A 316 22.96 16.57 -27.29
N SER A 317 23.34 15.79 -26.26
CA SER A 317 22.46 14.86 -25.55
C SER A 317 21.27 15.57 -24.88
N ILE A 318 21.50 16.68 -24.18
CA ILE A 318 20.45 17.51 -23.57
C ILE A 318 19.47 18.00 -24.64
N LYS A 319 19.98 18.49 -25.78
CA LYS A 319 19.13 18.96 -26.88
C LYS A 319 18.26 17.82 -27.43
N ARG A 320 18.85 16.65 -27.70
CA ARG A 320 18.10 15.47 -28.15
C ARG A 320 17.03 15.08 -27.13
N GLY A 321 17.37 15.05 -25.84
CA GLY A 321 16.45 14.77 -24.75
C GLY A 321 15.27 15.75 -24.71
N GLN A 322 15.53 17.04 -24.90
CA GLN A 322 14.48 18.06 -24.98
C GLN A 322 13.54 17.84 -26.18
N GLU A 323 14.08 17.48 -27.34
CA GLU A 323 13.29 17.18 -28.55
C GLU A 323 12.36 15.98 -28.34
N ILE A 324 12.84 14.92 -27.67
CA ILE A 324 12.00 13.75 -27.32
C ILE A 324 10.95 14.14 -26.29
N PHE A 325 11.37 14.85 -25.23
CA PHE A 325 10.52 15.23 -24.11
C PHE A 325 9.30 16.06 -24.54
N THR A 326 9.51 17.00 -25.46
CA THR A 326 8.47 17.84 -26.08
C THR A 326 7.84 17.20 -27.34
N GLY A 327 8.39 16.07 -27.78
CA GLY A 327 7.98 15.35 -28.96
C GLY A 327 6.61 14.69 -28.82
N LYS A 328 6.01 14.33 -29.95
CA LYS A 328 4.65 13.76 -29.98
C LYS A 328 4.58 12.30 -29.52
N VAL A 329 5.68 11.55 -29.66
CA VAL A 329 5.74 10.13 -29.27
C VAL A 329 5.83 10.00 -27.76
N ALA A 330 6.94 10.44 -27.16
CA ALA A 330 7.11 10.36 -25.70
C ALA A 330 6.15 11.31 -24.96
N SER A 331 5.87 12.50 -25.51
CA SER A 331 4.85 13.43 -25.00
C SER A 331 4.99 13.78 -23.51
N CYS A 332 6.19 13.72 -22.95
CA CYS A 332 6.44 13.94 -21.51
C CYS A 332 5.99 15.34 -21.06
N SER A 333 6.16 16.34 -21.94
CA SER A 333 5.76 17.73 -21.70
C SER A 333 4.26 17.92 -21.46
N LYS A 334 3.40 16.98 -21.90
CA LYS A 334 1.95 17.08 -21.66
C LYS A 334 1.62 17.12 -20.18
N CYS A 335 2.36 16.40 -19.34
CA CYS A 335 2.17 16.39 -17.90
C CYS A 335 3.23 17.23 -17.19
N HIS A 336 4.50 17.10 -17.58
CA HIS A 336 5.61 17.79 -16.93
C HIS A 336 5.82 19.24 -17.40
N GLY A 337 5.03 19.72 -18.35
CA GLY A 337 5.16 21.05 -18.96
C GLY A 337 6.34 21.15 -19.91
N GLU A 338 6.31 22.06 -20.88
CA GLU A 338 7.35 22.20 -21.93
C GLU A 338 8.77 22.43 -21.38
N LYS A 339 8.87 23.00 -20.17
CA LYS A 339 10.14 23.28 -19.49
C LYS A 339 10.51 22.25 -18.42
N GLY A 340 9.68 21.23 -18.18
CA GLY A 340 9.90 20.26 -17.11
C GLY A 340 9.59 20.76 -15.70
N TYR A 341 8.74 21.78 -15.55
CA TYR A 341 8.40 22.37 -14.24
C TYR A 341 7.22 21.68 -13.54
N GLY A 342 6.64 20.64 -14.13
CA GLY A 342 5.46 19.97 -13.57
C GLY A 342 4.17 20.79 -13.70
N ASP A 343 4.14 21.76 -14.62
CA ASP A 343 3.06 22.72 -14.85
C ASP A 343 2.23 22.42 -16.11
N GLY A 344 2.32 21.19 -16.62
CA GLY A 344 1.45 20.68 -17.69
C GLY A 344 0.07 20.24 -17.17
N GLN A 345 -0.49 19.19 -17.77
CA GLN A 345 -1.73 18.56 -17.30
C GLN A 345 -1.51 17.93 -15.93
N ASN A 346 -2.21 18.46 -14.93
CA ASN A 346 -2.02 18.14 -13.52
C ASN A 346 -3.33 17.83 -12.80
N LYS A 347 -4.38 17.45 -13.55
CA LYS A 347 -5.72 17.15 -13.04
C LYS A 347 -6.01 15.66 -12.88
N ASP A 348 -5.04 14.80 -13.15
CA ASP A 348 -5.25 13.36 -12.94
C ASP A 348 -4.98 12.96 -11.48
N TYR A 349 -5.49 11.81 -11.09
CA TYR A 349 -5.43 11.26 -9.74
C TYR A 349 -4.57 10.00 -9.71
N ASP A 350 -4.04 9.67 -8.54
CA ASP A 350 -3.37 8.40 -8.34
C ASP A 350 -4.36 7.24 -8.27
N ASP A 351 -3.85 6.01 -8.40
CA ASP A 351 -4.69 4.82 -8.44
C ASP A 351 -5.39 4.55 -7.11
N TRP A 352 -4.81 4.99 -5.98
CA TRP A 352 -5.44 4.94 -4.66
C TRP A 352 -6.71 5.76 -4.63
N THR A 353 -6.70 6.97 -5.18
CA THR A 353 -7.91 7.79 -5.30
C THR A 353 -8.87 7.17 -6.30
N LYS A 354 -8.38 6.72 -7.46
CA LYS A 354 -9.23 6.15 -8.53
C LYS A 354 -9.94 4.86 -8.12
N ASP A 355 -9.35 4.03 -7.24
CA ASP A 355 -9.92 2.75 -6.78
C ASP A 355 -11.34 2.89 -6.22
N TRP A 356 -11.53 3.85 -5.33
CA TRP A 356 -12.82 4.07 -4.65
C TRP A 356 -13.61 5.26 -5.22
N THR A 357 -13.09 5.93 -6.27
CA THR A 357 -13.81 6.99 -6.99
C THR A 357 -14.18 6.55 -8.41
N THR A 358 -13.33 6.84 -9.40
CA THR A 358 -13.62 6.63 -10.82
C THR A 358 -13.90 5.17 -11.15
N ARG A 359 -13.16 4.22 -10.56
CA ARG A 359 -13.40 2.78 -10.77
C ARG A 359 -14.68 2.28 -10.09
N ALA A 360 -15.18 3.03 -9.09
CA ALA A 360 -16.48 2.83 -8.45
C ALA A 360 -17.62 3.58 -9.15
N GLY A 361 -17.37 4.23 -10.30
CA GLY A 361 -18.37 5.02 -11.03
C GLY A 361 -18.62 6.42 -10.44
N LEU A 362 -17.80 6.86 -9.49
CA LEU A 362 -17.90 8.17 -8.83
C LEU A 362 -16.91 9.18 -9.42
N LYS A 363 -17.23 10.47 -9.28
CA LYS A 363 -16.35 11.57 -9.72
C LYS A 363 -15.54 12.09 -8.53
N PRO A 364 -14.20 12.13 -8.60
CA PRO A 364 -13.36 12.66 -7.52
C PRO A 364 -13.72 14.09 -7.08
N GLU A 365 -14.29 14.88 -7.98
CA GLU A 365 -14.69 16.27 -7.73
C GLU A 365 -16.05 16.40 -7.02
N ASP A 366 -16.88 15.34 -7.02
CA ASP A 366 -18.20 15.33 -6.39
C ASP A 366 -18.09 14.92 -4.93
N THR A 367 -17.63 15.85 -4.09
CA THR A 367 -17.38 15.60 -2.67
C THR A 367 -18.58 15.07 -1.89
N GLU A 368 -19.81 15.41 -2.29
CA GLU A 368 -21.02 14.93 -1.60
C GLU A 368 -21.20 13.43 -1.81
N SER A 369 -21.00 12.95 -3.05
CA SER A 369 -21.05 11.51 -3.35
C SER A 369 -19.97 10.70 -2.62
N LEU A 370 -18.87 11.34 -2.23
CA LEU A 370 -17.74 10.70 -1.56
C LEU A 370 -17.88 10.65 -0.02
N ILE A 371 -18.83 11.38 0.58
CA ILE A 371 -19.02 11.42 2.04
C ILE A 371 -19.10 10.01 2.65
N PRO A 372 -19.85 9.04 2.11
CA PRO A 372 -19.95 7.72 2.73
C PRO A 372 -18.62 6.94 2.78
N LEU A 373 -17.74 7.17 1.80
CA LEU A 373 -16.40 6.59 1.70
C LEU A 373 -15.42 7.33 2.62
N MET A 374 -15.47 8.66 2.64
CA MET A 374 -14.64 9.49 3.54
C MET A 374 -14.99 9.28 5.01
N ALA A 375 -16.26 9.05 5.34
CA ALA A 375 -16.70 8.67 6.69
C ALA A 375 -16.15 7.31 7.16
N ARG A 376 -15.73 6.46 6.20
CA ARG A 376 -15.03 5.18 6.41
C ARG A 376 -13.51 5.31 6.22
N GLY A 377 -13.05 6.55 6.07
CA GLY A 377 -11.66 6.95 6.08
C GLY A 377 -10.95 6.96 4.73
N ALA A 378 -11.69 6.98 3.62
CA ALA A 378 -11.11 7.42 2.36
C ALA A 378 -10.56 8.85 2.52
N MET A 379 -9.30 9.06 2.14
CA MET A 379 -8.70 10.39 2.19
C MET A 379 -9.26 11.28 1.09
N PRO A 380 -9.39 12.61 1.31
CA PRO A 380 -9.84 13.53 0.26
C PRO A 380 -9.03 13.38 -1.03
N PRO A 381 -9.66 13.30 -2.23
CA PRO A 381 -8.94 13.18 -3.49
C PRO A 381 -7.88 14.27 -3.68
N LYS A 382 -6.65 13.87 -4.00
CA LYS A 382 -5.56 14.78 -4.37
C LYS A 382 -5.06 14.47 -5.77
N ASN A 383 -4.87 15.50 -6.58
CA ASN A 383 -4.28 15.31 -7.90
C ASN A 383 -2.83 14.81 -7.77
N ALA A 384 -2.46 13.88 -8.62
CA ALA A 384 -1.11 13.35 -8.70
C ALA A 384 -0.23 14.32 -9.49
N LEU A 385 0.40 15.27 -8.80
CA LEU A 385 1.20 16.32 -9.44
C LEU A 385 2.55 15.78 -9.96
N PRO A 386 2.85 15.93 -11.27
CA PRO A 386 4.16 15.62 -11.85
C PRO A 386 5.28 16.40 -11.19
N ARG A 387 6.52 15.91 -11.32
CA ARG A 387 7.66 16.58 -10.67
C ARG A 387 8.14 17.81 -11.41
N ASN A 388 8.46 18.83 -10.62
CA ASN A 388 9.19 20.01 -11.03
C ASN A 388 10.69 19.68 -11.02
N PHE A 389 11.26 19.41 -12.19
CA PHE A 389 12.66 19.01 -12.30
C PHE A 389 13.64 20.15 -11.97
N SER A 390 13.17 21.41 -11.92
CA SER A 390 14.03 22.53 -11.51
C SER A 390 14.42 22.49 -10.02
N GLU A 391 13.71 21.71 -9.20
CA GLU A 391 14.05 21.48 -7.80
C GLU A 391 15.23 20.53 -7.63
N GLY A 392 15.56 19.71 -8.65
CA GLY A 392 16.63 18.72 -8.57
C GLY A 392 16.35 17.58 -7.56
N VAL A 393 15.08 17.36 -7.19
CA VAL A 393 14.68 16.32 -6.23
C VAL A 393 13.87 15.23 -6.92
N PHE A 394 14.41 14.01 -6.93
CA PHE A 394 13.78 12.83 -7.53
C PHE A 394 13.33 11.86 -6.44
N ARG A 395 12.01 11.65 -6.33
CA ARG A 395 11.43 10.81 -5.27
C ARG A 395 11.82 9.33 -5.38
N GLY A 396 12.02 8.85 -6.61
CA GLY A 396 12.30 7.45 -6.91
C GLY A 396 13.79 7.11 -7.04
N GLY A 397 14.68 7.93 -6.49
CA GLY A 397 16.14 7.81 -6.61
C GLY A 397 16.74 8.82 -7.60
N GLU A 398 17.97 9.28 -7.31
CA GLU A 398 18.68 10.29 -8.11
C GLU A 398 19.71 9.69 -9.09
N ALA A 399 20.14 8.45 -8.86
CA ALA A 399 21.10 7.76 -9.71
C ALA A 399 20.58 7.63 -11.15
N ALA A 400 21.48 7.57 -12.13
CA ALA A 400 21.07 7.50 -13.52
C ALA A 400 20.22 6.24 -13.79
N GLU A 401 20.58 5.12 -13.15
CA GLU A 401 19.82 3.88 -13.22
C GLU A 401 18.41 3.95 -12.62
N ASP A 402 18.22 4.72 -11.53
CA ASP A 402 16.91 4.92 -10.94
C ASP A 402 16.00 5.68 -11.88
N LEU A 403 16.50 6.80 -12.43
CA LEU A 403 15.79 7.61 -13.39
C LEU A 403 15.46 6.80 -14.65
N TYR A 404 16.40 5.97 -15.11
CA TYR A 404 16.19 5.07 -16.23
C TYR A 404 15.01 4.14 -16.00
N ARG A 405 14.97 3.44 -14.85
CA ARG A 405 13.87 2.54 -14.51
C ARG A 405 12.54 3.28 -14.39
N ARG A 406 12.51 4.48 -13.80
CA ARG A 406 11.26 5.28 -13.68
C ARG A 406 10.74 5.76 -15.03
N ILE A 407 11.61 6.13 -15.97
CA ILE A 407 11.20 6.52 -17.32
C ILE A 407 10.75 5.29 -18.11
N LEU A 408 11.50 4.19 -18.05
CA LEU A 408 11.18 2.97 -18.77
C LEU A 408 9.85 2.35 -18.33
N GLN A 409 9.67 2.13 -17.02
CA GLN A 409 8.52 1.42 -16.45
C GLN A 409 7.38 2.35 -16.03
N GLY A 410 7.59 3.66 -16.02
CA GLY A 410 6.69 4.59 -15.36
C GLY A 410 6.76 4.48 -13.84
N ILE A 411 5.77 5.06 -13.17
CA ILE A 411 5.65 4.99 -11.71
C ILE A 411 4.31 4.39 -11.36
N GLU A 412 4.33 3.16 -10.88
CA GLU A 412 3.13 2.38 -10.60
C GLU A 412 2.21 3.06 -9.58
N GLY A 413 0.91 2.89 -9.78
CA GLY A 413 -0.11 3.57 -8.99
C GLY A 413 -0.23 5.07 -9.28
N THR A 414 0.56 5.64 -10.20
CA THR A 414 0.41 7.03 -10.64
C THR A 414 0.00 7.11 -12.11
N PRO A 415 -0.44 8.28 -12.58
CA PRO A 415 -0.66 8.53 -14.00
C PRO A 415 0.59 8.44 -14.89
N MET A 416 1.81 8.33 -14.34
CA MET A 416 3.05 8.26 -15.13
C MET A 416 3.21 6.85 -15.71
N PRO A 417 2.99 6.65 -17.03
CA PRO A 417 2.98 5.33 -17.65
C PRO A 417 4.40 4.86 -17.99
N ALA A 418 4.53 3.59 -18.35
CA ALA A 418 5.73 3.07 -18.99
C ALA A 418 5.95 3.71 -20.36
N SER A 419 7.22 3.88 -20.75
CA SER A 419 7.58 4.41 -22.07
C SER A 419 7.14 3.47 -23.19
N THR A 420 6.57 4.05 -24.24
CA THR A 420 6.23 3.34 -25.48
C THR A 420 7.19 3.77 -26.58
N PHE A 421 8.02 2.85 -27.07
CA PHE A 421 9.05 3.13 -28.06
C PHE A 421 8.51 3.03 -29.49
N VAL A 422 8.99 3.91 -30.36
CA VAL A 422 8.70 3.93 -31.79
C VAL A 422 10.04 4.04 -32.55
N PRO A 423 10.41 3.03 -33.35
CA PRO A 423 11.69 3.01 -34.06
C PRO A 423 11.93 4.28 -34.88
N GLY A 424 13.13 4.86 -34.77
CA GLY A 424 13.51 6.10 -35.44
C GLY A 424 12.90 7.40 -34.88
N GLU A 425 11.99 7.32 -33.91
CA GLU A 425 11.41 8.51 -33.25
C GLU A 425 11.78 8.58 -31.77
N TYR A 426 11.54 7.49 -31.02
CA TYR A 426 11.87 7.34 -29.61
C TYR A 426 12.27 5.89 -29.32
N GLU A 427 13.57 5.68 -29.10
CA GLU A 427 14.16 4.36 -28.86
C GLU A 427 14.57 4.18 -27.39
N LYS A 428 14.99 2.97 -27.00
CA LYS A 428 15.31 2.67 -25.59
C LYS A 428 16.52 3.47 -25.08
N ASP A 429 17.51 3.70 -25.93
CA ASP A 429 18.72 4.48 -25.59
C ASP A 429 18.43 5.98 -25.45
N ASP A 430 17.34 6.48 -26.06
CA ASP A 430 16.92 7.87 -25.93
C ASP A 430 16.52 8.25 -24.48
N ILE A 431 16.32 7.26 -23.60
CA ILE A 431 16.11 7.51 -22.16
C ILE A 431 17.32 8.23 -21.55
N TRP A 432 18.55 7.90 -21.96
CA TRP A 432 19.75 8.56 -21.46
C TRP A 432 19.81 10.05 -21.83
N HIS A 433 19.31 10.39 -23.02
CA HIS A 433 19.14 11.78 -23.43
C HIS A 433 18.08 12.49 -22.58
N LEU A 434 16.96 11.83 -22.28
CA LEU A 434 15.92 12.37 -21.39
C LEU A 434 16.47 12.64 -19.98
N ILE A 435 17.28 11.74 -19.42
CA ILE A 435 17.92 11.91 -18.10
C ILE A 435 18.81 13.16 -18.08
N ASN A 436 19.64 13.34 -19.11
CA ASN A 436 20.48 14.53 -19.24
C ASN A 436 19.64 15.81 -19.36
N PHE A 437 18.55 15.78 -20.14
CA PHE A 437 17.64 16.91 -20.24
C PHE A 437 17.01 17.27 -18.89
N ILE A 438 16.39 16.32 -18.18
CA ILE A 438 15.71 16.62 -16.90
C ILE A 438 16.67 17.15 -15.84
N ARG A 439 17.94 16.69 -15.82
CA ARG A 439 18.99 17.24 -14.93
C ARG A 439 19.36 18.67 -15.30
N SER A 440 19.41 18.99 -16.59
CA SER A 440 19.71 20.35 -17.08
C SER A 440 18.66 21.40 -16.69
N VAL A 441 17.46 20.99 -16.27
CA VAL A 441 16.37 21.88 -15.86
C VAL A 441 16.65 22.51 -14.48
N LYS A 442 17.46 21.87 -13.64
CA LYS A 442 17.84 22.39 -12.32
C LYS A 442 18.49 23.76 -12.49
N LYS A 443 18.00 24.76 -11.74
CA LYS A 443 18.66 26.07 -11.73
C LYS A 443 19.98 25.95 -10.98
N PRO A 444 21.08 26.59 -11.46
CA PRO A 444 22.28 26.70 -10.66
C PRO A 444 21.91 27.37 -9.32
N GLU A 445 22.40 26.81 -8.21
CA GLU A 445 22.28 27.52 -6.93
C GLU A 445 22.94 28.89 -7.07
N PRO A 446 22.32 29.97 -6.56
CA PRO A 446 22.99 31.25 -6.53
C PRO A 446 24.28 31.05 -5.74
N GLU A 447 25.43 31.42 -6.33
CA GLU A 447 26.71 31.41 -5.62
C GLU A 447 26.48 32.08 -4.26
N THR A 448 26.68 31.33 -3.18
CA THR A 448 26.73 31.90 -1.85
C THR A 448 27.87 32.90 -1.86
N THR A 449 27.57 34.16 -2.13
CA THR A 449 28.49 35.25 -1.86
C THR A 449 28.85 35.12 -0.39
N GLU A 450 30.09 34.74 -0.12
CA GLU A 450 30.66 34.68 1.22
C GLU A 450 30.26 35.97 1.93
N ALA A 451 29.44 35.83 2.97
CA ALA A 451 29.15 36.92 3.86
C ALA A 451 30.46 37.25 4.58
N ILE A 452 31.08 38.36 4.16
CA ILE A 452 32.27 38.98 4.76
C ILE A 452 32.02 39.30 6.24
#